data_AF-A0A817MU73-F1
#
_entry.id   AF-A0A817MU73-F1
#
_cell.length_a   1.000
_cell.length_b   1.000
_cell.length_c   1.000
_cell.angle_alpha   90.00
_cell.angle_beta   90.00
_cell.angle_gamma   90.00
#
_symmetry.space_group_name_H-M   'P 1'
#
loop_
_entity.id
_entity.type
_entity.pdbx_description
1 polymer ?
#
loop_
_entity_poly.entity_id
_entity_poly.type
_entity_poly.pdbx_seq_one_letter_code
_entity_poly.pdbx_strand_id
1 'polypeptide(L)'
;KGYPNHSRTMNFDLKWNIGWSNDARNSLRTPYAERFQHWKQKILDVSNCARWSNDKMICTLSHDDTNDGPFISKNILLNCVSHARNDMNKFADLRNLFTWQICIPSHAHMIHIEKKAIH
;
A
#
# COMPACT_ATOMS: atom_id res chain seq x y z
N LYS A 1 5.21 23.50 2.36
CA LYS A 1 6.36 23.25 1.46
C LYS A 1 6.08 21.94 0.74
N GLY A 2 5.92 21.97 -0.60
CA GLY A 2 5.52 20.79 -1.37
C GLY A 2 6.64 19.73 -1.46
N TYR A 3 6.27 18.50 -1.77
CA TYR A 3 7.21 17.41 -2.00
C TYR A 3 8.07 17.70 -3.25
N PRO A 4 9.39 17.46 -3.20
CA PRO A 4 10.29 17.86 -4.28
C PRO A 4 10.07 17.01 -5.55
N ASN A 5 9.98 17.68 -6.71
CA ASN A 5 9.76 17.05 -8.02
C ASN A 5 11.06 16.42 -8.54
N HIS A 6 11.23 15.11 -8.34
CA HIS A 6 12.41 14.40 -8.84
C HIS A 6 12.08 13.59 -10.09
N SER A 7 10.81 13.21 -10.31
CA SER A 7 10.46 12.32 -11.41
C SER A 7 10.48 13.04 -12.75
N ARG A 8 10.01 14.30 -12.83
CA ARG A 8 10.05 15.07 -14.09
C ARG A 8 11.47 15.38 -14.54
N THR A 9 12.37 15.68 -13.62
CA THR A 9 13.80 15.94 -13.91
C THR A 9 14.50 14.70 -14.49
N MET A 10 13.99 13.50 -14.18
CA MET A 10 14.48 12.23 -14.68
C MET A 10 13.64 11.65 -15.83
N ASN A 11 12.70 12.44 -16.39
CA ASN A 11 11.79 12.02 -17.46
C ASN A 11 10.92 10.78 -17.15
N PHE A 12 10.57 10.55 -15.89
CA PHE A 12 9.57 9.53 -15.54
C PHE A 12 8.16 10.13 -15.49
N ASP A 13 7.24 9.48 -16.20
CA ASP A 13 5.82 9.86 -16.21
C ASP A 13 5.12 9.59 -14.88
N LEU A 14 5.51 8.51 -14.19
CA LEU A 14 4.90 8.05 -12.95
C LEU A 14 5.98 7.64 -11.95
N LYS A 15 5.68 7.84 -10.66
CA LYS A 15 6.55 7.45 -9.55
C LYS A 15 5.79 6.61 -8.55
N TRP A 16 6.39 5.51 -8.10
CA TRP A 16 5.79 4.70 -7.04
C TRP A 16 5.79 5.46 -5.71
N ASN A 17 4.63 5.53 -5.06
CA ASN A 17 4.53 6.10 -3.73
C ASN A 17 4.90 5.06 -2.67
N ILE A 18 6.20 4.80 -2.52
CA ILE A 18 6.73 3.83 -1.54
C ILE A 18 6.35 4.20 -0.10
N GLY A 19 6.21 5.51 0.18
CA GLY A 19 5.73 6.00 1.48
C GLY A 19 4.31 5.54 1.76
N TRP A 20 3.40 5.70 0.80
CA TRP A 20 2.04 5.17 0.90
C TRP A 20 2.04 3.66 1.10
N SER A 21 2.77 2.89 0.29
CA SER A 21 2.79 1.42 0.41
C SER A 21 3.26 0.97 1.79
N ASN A 22 4.28 1.64 2.35
CA ASN A 22 4.78 1.35 3.69
C ASN A 22 3.75 1.68 4.79
N ASP A 23 3.17 2.87 4.75
CA ASP A 23 2.15 3.27 5.72
C ASP A 23 0.88 2.43 5.61
N ALA A 24 0.52 1.99 4.40
CA ALA A 24 -0.62 1.11 4.21
C ALA A 24 -0.40 -0.26 4.85
N ARG A 25 0.78 -0.87 4.70
CA ARG A 25 1.15 -2.12 5.40
C ARG A 25 1.13 -1.95 6.92
N ASN A 26 1.67 -0.85 7.42
CA ASN A 26 1.71 -0.59 8.87
C ASN A 26 0.32 -0.30 9.44
N SER A 27 -0.54 0.40 8.70
CA SER A 27 -1.95 0.56 9.04
C SER A 27 -2.65 -0.79 9.13
N LEU A 28 -2.38 -1.68 8.17
CA LEU A 28 -2.93 -3.03 8.16
C LEU A 28 -2.48 -3.87 9.36
N ARG A 29 -1.24 -3.70 9.84
CA ARG A 29 -0.71 -4.35 11.07
C ARG A 29 -1.43 -3.95 12.35
N THR A 30 -1.98 -2.75 12.40
CA THR A 30 -2.77 -2.28 13.55
C THR A 30 -4.17 -2.91 13.51
N PRO A 31 -4.71 -3.43 14.63
CA PRO A 31 -6.09 -3.91 14.71
C PRO A 31 -7.10 -2.87 14.24
N TYR A 32 -8.13 -3.31 13.50
CA TYR A 32 -9.12 -2.41 12.90
C TYR A 32 -9.69 -1.36 13.88
N ALA A 33 -10.01 -1.78 15.12
CA ALA A 33 -10.57 -0.92 16.16
C ALA A 33 -9.61 0.22 16.59
N GLU A 34 -8.31 0.03 16.45
CA GLU A 34 -7.26 0.97 16.87
C GLU A 34 -6.73 1.82 15.71
N ARG A 35 -6.98 1.40 14.45
CA ARG A 35 -6.40 2.04 13.25
C ARG A 35 -6.66 3.54 13.19
N PHE A 36 -7.89 3.97 13.47
CA PHE A 36 -8.25 5.38 13.36
C PHE A 36 -7.44 6.27 14.31
N GLN A 37 -7.19 5.81 15.54
CA GLN A 37 -6.44 6.56 16.54
C GLN A 37 -4.97 6.77 16.12
N HIS A 38 -4.36 5.77 15.49
CA HIS A 38 -2.94 5.80 15.13
C HIS A 38 -2.66 6.32 13.70
N TRP A 39 -3.61 6.15 12.78
CA TRP A 39 -3.34 6.33 11.34
C TRP A 39 -4.13 7.46 10.69
N LYS A 40 -5.10 8.09 11.37
CA LYS A 40 -5.92 9.16 10.77
C LYS A 40 -5.08 10.25 10.11
N GLN A 41 -4.13 10.84 10.85
CA GLN A 41 -3.31 11.93 10.32
C GLN A 41 -2.42 11.46 9.17
N LYS A 42 -1.77 10.31 9.32
CA LYS A 42 -0.92 9.73 8.27
C LYS A 42 -1.70 9.43 7.00
N ILE A 43 -2.93 8.90 7.09
CA ILE A 43 -3.80 8.64 5.94
C ILE A 43 -4.09 9.94 5.18
N LEU A 44 -4.37 11.03 5.89
CA LEU A 44 -4.56 12.35 5.28
C LEU A 44 -3.28 12.84 4.61
N ASP A 45 -2.13 12.70 5.28
CA ASP A 45 -0.84 13.15 4.76
C ASP A 45 -0.41 12.37 3.50
N VAL A 46 -0.58 11.04 3.48
CA VAL A 46 -0.26 10.22 2.29
C VAL A 46 -1.22 10.47 1.14
N SER A 47 -2.50 10.75 1.43
CA SER A 47 -3.48 11.17 0.42
C SER A 47 -3.07 12.52 -0.17
N ASN A 48 -2.65 13.46 0.69
CA ASN A 48 -2.12 14.76 0.30
C ASN A 48 -0.86 14.65 -0.56
N CYS A 49 0.03 13.74 -0.21
CA CYS A 49 1.23 13.47 -1.00
C CYS A 49 0.86 12.85 -2.36
N ALA A 50 0.02 11.81 -2.40
CA ALA A 50 -0.29 11.08 -3.63
C ALA A 50 -0.94 11.95 -4.73
N ARG A 51 -1.78 12.91 -4.34
CA ARG A 51 -2.53 13.76 -5.28
C ARG A 51 -1.89 15.11 -5.57
N TRP A 52 -1.22 15.73 -4.60
CA TRP A 52 -0.72 17.10 -4.70
C TRP A 52 0.80 17.21 -4.69
N SER A 53 1.53 16.08 -4.64
CA SER A 53 2.94 16.08 -4.97
C SER A 53 3.17 16.58 -6.40
N ASN A 54 4.32 17.21 -6.62
CA ASN A 54 4.75 17.61 -7.95
C ASN A 54 5.12 16.40 -8.84
N ASP A 55 5.49 15.27 -8.21
CA ASP A 55 5.65 13.99 -8.90
C ASP A 55 4.25 13.38 -9.12
N LYS A 56 4.00 12.79 -10.31
CA LYS A 56 2.78 12.02 -10.57
C LYS A 56 2.89 10.65 -9.88
N MET A 57 2.43 10.60 -8.64
CA MET A 57 2.58 9.42 -7.80
C MET A 57 1.48 8.38 -8.02
N ILE A 58 1.85 7.11 -7.97
CA ILE A 58 0.93 5.95 -8.01
C ILE A 58 0.95 5.18 -6.70
N CYS A 59 -0.22 4.70 -6.28
CA CYS A 59 -0.35 3.83 -5.12
C CYS A 59 -0.18 2.37 -5.56
N THR A 60 0.87 1.71 -5.08
CA THR A 60 1.29 0.39 -5.60
C THR A 60 1.37 -0.66 -4.51
N LEU A 61 0.90 -1.86 -4.84
CA LEU A 61 1.22 -3.11 -4.16
C LEU A 61 1.85 -4.06 -5.20
N SER A 62 3.08 -4.52 -4.95
CA SER A 62 3.88 -5.30 -5.91
C SER A 62 4.10 -6.75 -5.45
N HIS A 63 4.87 -7.51 -6.24
CA HIS A 63 5.28 -8.86 -5.87
C HIS A 63 6.10 -8.85 -4.56
N ASP A 64 6.85 -7.78 -4.27
CA ASP A 64 7.56 -7.58 -3.00
C ASP A 64 6.60 -7.53 -1.80
N ASP A 65 5.32 -7.22 -2.00
CA ASP A 65 4.29 -7.24 -0.96
C ASP A 65 3.68 -8.63 -0.75
N THR A 66 4.00 -9.59 -1.61
CA THR A 66 3.39 -10.93 -1.62
C THR A 66 4.40 -12.06 -1.55
N ASN A 67 5.67 -11.80 -1.88
CA ASN A 67 6.75 -12.76 -1.91
C ASN A 67 7.87 -12.31 -0.95
N ASP A 68 8.27 -13.19 -0.03
CA ASP A 68 9.35 -12.94 0.95
C ASP A 68 10.63 -13.71 0.55
N GLY A 69 10.86 -13.81 -0.75
CA GLY A 69 12.00 -14.52 -1.34
C GLY A 69 11.82 -16.05 -1.45
N PRO A 70 12.81 -16.75 -2.04
CA PRO A 70 12.70 -18.17 -2.40
C PRO A 70 12.60 -19.13 -1.21
N PHE A 71 12.91 -18.68 0.00
CA PHE A 71 13.01 -19.54 1.20
C PHE A 71 11.93 -19.27 2.25
N ILE A 72 11.11 -18.22 2.09
CA ILE A 72 10.10 -17.85 3.08
C ILE A 72 8.72 -17.86 2.42
N SER A 73 7.90 -18.84 2.80
CA SER A 73 6.52 -19.01 2.33
C SER A 73 5.54 -18.02 2.98
N LYS A 74 5.96 -16.79 3.31
CA LYS A 74 5.11 -15.85 4.04
C LYS A 74 4.76 -14.66 3.16
N ASN A 75 3.51 -14.60 2.73
CA ASN A 75 2.97 -13.44 2.05
C ASN A 75 2.95 -12.23 3.01
N ILE A 76 3.65 -11.15 2.66
CA ILE A 76 3.82 -9.98 3.54
C ILE A 76 2.48 -9.33 3.88
N LEU A 77 1.56 -9.21 2.91
CA LEU A 77 0.21 -8.70 3.18
C LEU A 77 -0.56 -9.61 4.16
N LEU A 78 -0.45 -10.94 4.02
CA LEU A 78 -1.06 -11.87 4.98
C LEU A 78 -0.44 -11.76 6.38
N ASN A 79 0.87 -11.52 6.48
CA ASN A 79 1.53 -11.27 7.76
C ASN A 79 1.02 -9.97 8.43
N CYS A 80 0.68 -8.96 7.64
CA CYS A 80 0.17 -7.70 8.16
C CYS A 80 -1.20 -7.89 8.85
N VAL A 81 -2.03 -8.83 8.39
CA VAL A 81 -3.33 -9.15 9.02
C VAL A 81 -3.25 -10.31 10.01
N SER A 82 -2.05 -10.69 10.47
CA SER A 82 -1.87 -11.85 11.36
C SER A 82 -2.57 -11.72 12.72
N HIS A 83 -2.86 -10.50 13.16
CA HIS A 83 -3.62 -10.21 14.38
C HIS A 83 -5.13 -10.53 14.25
N ALA A 84 -5.65 -10.74 13.04
CA ALA A 84 -7.05 -11.07 12.82
C ALA A 84 -7.36 -12.52 13.24
N ARG A 85 -8.48 -12.69 13.96
CA ARG A 85 -8.85 -13.97 14.61
C ARG A 85 -9.09 -15.14 13.65
N ASN A 86 -9.58 -14.85 12.44
CA ASN A 86 -9.95 -15.86 11.46
C ASN A 86 -9.73 -15.33 10.04
N ASP A 87 -9.81 -16.22 9.05
CA ASP A 87 -9.54 -15.86 7.66
C ASP A 87 -10.58 -14.88 7.11
N MET A 88 -11.84 -14.95 7.56
CA MET A 88 -12.87 -13.98 7.17
C MET A 88 -12.48 -12.55 7.55
N ASN A 89 -11.92 -12.34 8.75
CA ASN A 89 -11.45 -11.04 9.20
C ASN A 89 -10.19 -10.61 8.43
N LYS A 90 -9.26 -11.53 8.15
CA LYS A 90 -8.09 -11.25 7.29
C LYS A 90 -8.53 -10.77 5.91
N PHE A 91 -9.47 -11.47 5.30
CA PHE A 91 -10.04 -11.09 4.00
C PHE A 91 -10.77 -9.74 4.07
N ALA A 92 -11.50 -9.45 5.15
CA ALA A 92 -12.14 -8.15 5.33
C ALA A 92 -11.13 -7.00 5.39
N ASP A 93 -10.03 -7.19 6.11
CA ASP A 93 -8.96 -6.20 6.20
C ASP A 93 -8.25 -5.96 4.86
N LEU A 94 -7.97 -7.04 4.11
CA LEU A 94 -7.40 -6.93 2.77
C LEU A 94 -8.35 -6.21 1.80
N ARG A 95 -9.66 -6.49 1.86
CA ARG A 95 -10.66 -5.75 1.04
C ARG A 95 -10.64 -4.26 1.37
N ASN A 96 -10.55 -3.89 2.64
CA ASN A 96 -10.47 -2.49 3.06
C ASN A 96 -9.20 -1.82 2.52
N LEU A 97 -8.06 -2.51 2.54
CA LEU A 97 -6.81 -2.02 1.95
C LEU A 97 -6.95 -1.74 0.44
N PHE A 98 -7.44 -2.72 -0.32
CA PHE A 98 -7.59 -2.54 -1.78
C PHE A 98 -8.66 -1.50 -2.13
N THR A 99 -9.73 -1.40 -1.34
CA THR A 99 -10.73 -0.34 -1.49
C THR A 99 -10.08 1.02 -1.28
N TRP A 100 -9.26 1.17 -0.24
CA TRP A 100 -8.53 2.41 0.00
C TRP A 100 -7.55 2.73 -1.13
N GLN A 101 -6.81 1.75 -1.66
CA GLN A 101 -5.92 1.96 -2.81
C GLN A 101 -6.65 2.51 -4.05
N ILE A 102 -7.88 2.06 -4.30
CA ILE A 102 -8.69 2.50 -5.44
C ILE A 102 -9.29 3.89 -5.18
N CYS A 103 -9.76 4.13 -3.95
CA CYS A 103 -10.47 5.36 -3.60
C CYS A 103 -9.56 6.53 -3.21
N ILE A 104 -8.29 6.30 -2.88
CA ILE A 104 -7.38 7.36 -2.50
C ILE A 104 -7.11 8.27 -3.71
N PRO A 105 -7.16 9.61 -3.55
CA PRO A 105 -6.82 10.51 -4.62
C PRO A 105 -5.34 10.31 -4.99
N SER A 106 -5.09 9.75 -6.17
CA SER A 106 -3.78 9.45 -6.73
C SER A 106 -3.83 9.54 -8.25
N HIS A 107 -2.68 9.55 -8.93
CA HIS A 107 -2.65 9.63 -10.39
C HIS A 107 -2.97 8.29 -11.08
N ALA A 108 -2.64 7.18 -10.42
CA ALA A 108 -3.00 5.83 -10.81
C ALA A 108 -2.76 4.86 -9.63
N HIS A 109 -3.22 3.62 -9.78
CA HIS A 109 -2.90 2.51 -8.87
C HIS A 109 -2.34 1.33 -9.67
N MET A 110 -1.49 0.54 -9.02
CA MET A 110 -0.93 -0.67 -9.61
C MET A 110 -1.02 -1.83 -8.62
N ILE A 111 -1.46 -2.98 -9.12
CA ILE A 111 -1.42 -4.26 -8.41
C ILE A 111 -0.59 -5.19 -9.29
N HIS A 112 0.64 -5.48 -8.86
CA HIS A 112 1.52 -6.39 -9.59
C HIS A 112 1.73 -7.64 -8.74
N ILE A 113 1.00 -8.71 -9.06
CA ILE A 113 1.09 -9.99 -8.34
C ILE A 113 1.75 -10.99 -9.26
N GLU A 114 2.79 -11.66 -8.78
CA GLU A 114 3.50 -12.70 -9.52
C GLU A 114 2.56 -13.91 -9.68
N LYS A 115 2.33 -14.36 -10.92
CA LYS A 115 1.62 -15.62 -11.16
C LYS A 115 2.54 -16.78 -10.77
N LYS A 116 2.25 -17.45 -9.66
CA LYS A 116 2.79 -18.81 -9.48
C LYS A 116 2.13 -19.73 -10.51
N ALA A 117 2.95 -20.37 -11.35
CA ALA A 117 2.49 -21.46 -12.19
C ALA A 117 1.92 -22.56 -11.28
N ILE A 118 0.65 -22.89 -11.48
CA ILE A 118 0.05 -24.06 -10.86
C ILE A 118 0.57 -25.24 -11.68
N HIS A 119 1.52 -25.99 -11.10
CA HIS A 119 1.97 -27.27 -11.64
C HIS A 119 1.13 -28.40 -11.06
#